data_AF-A0A2D7PF37-F1
#
_entry.id   AF-A0A2D7PF37-F1
#
_cell.length_a   1.000
_cell.length_b   1.000
_cell.length_c   1.000
_cell.angle_alpha   90.00
_cell.angle_beta   90.00
_cell.angle_gamma   90.00
#
_symmetry.space_group_name_H-M   'P 1'
#
loop_
_entity.id
_entity.type
_entity.pdbx_description
1 polymer ?
#
loop_
_entity_poly.entity_id
_entity_poly.type
_entity_poly.pdbx_seq_one_letter_code
_entity_poly.pdbx_strand_id
1 'polypeptide(L)' 'MRIRVKNNNVEIALRIFKRKTKESNLLNILREKEYYEKPSSKRNRKKSAAKLREKRRQGKLK' A
#
# COMPACT_ATOMS: atom_id res chain seq x y z
N MET A 1 13.59 8.75 0.65
CA MET A 1 12.59 9.38 1.56
C MET A 1 13.29 9.77 2.86
N ARG A 2 13.20 11.03 3.31
CA ARG A 2 13.87 11.51 4.53
C ARG A 2 12.82 12.05 5.53
N ILE A 3 12.92 11.65 6.80
CA ILE A 3 12.03 12.12 7.88
C ILE A 3 12.91 12.80 8.93
N ARG A 4 12.54 14.04 9.27
CA ARG A 4 13.19 14.80 10.35
C ARG A 4 12.41 14.56 11.63
N VAL A 5 13.11 14.11 12.67
CA VAL A 5 12.53 13.97 14.02
C VAL A 5 12.54 15.37 14.66
N LYS A 6 11.41 15.80 15.21
CA LYS A 6 11.30 17.03 16.00
C LYS A 6 11.18 16.66 17.48
N ASN A 7 11.82 17.43 18.35
CA ASN A 7 11.70 17.32 19.81
C ASN A 7 11.98 15.92 20.37
N ASN A 8 12.90 15.17 19.74
CA ASN A 8 13.23 13.78 20.06
C ASN A 8 12.02 12.81 20.09
N ASN A 9 10.88 13.18 19.51
CA ASN A 9 9.70 12.32 19.50
C ASN A 9 9.78 11.32 18.34
N VAL A 10 10.46 10.21 18.61
CA VAL A 10 10.71 9.13 17.64
C VAL A 10 9.41 8.42 17.23
N GLU A 11 8.46 8.30 18.14
CA GLU A 11 7.22 7.56 17.91
C GLU A 11 6.34 8.24 16.84
N ILE A 12 6.24 9.57 16.89
CA ILE A 12 5.57 10.36 15.85
C ILE A 12 6.32 10.22 14.51
N ALA A 13 7.65 10.23 14.52
CA ALA A 13 8.46 10.08 13.32
C ALA A 13 8.23 8.71 12.66
N LEU A 14 8.13 7.63 13.43
CA LEU A 14 7.79 6.28 12.95
C LEU A 14 6.39 6.21 12.36
N ARG A 15 5.40 6.88 12.97
CA ARG A 15 4.05 6.95 12.42
C ARG A 15 4.02 7.67 11.07
N ILE A 16 4.75 8.77 10.94
CA ILE A 16 4.89 9.53 9.69
C ILE A 16 5.60 8.68 8.63
N PHE A 17 6.68 7.98 9.00
CA PHE A 17 7.37 7.04 8.11
C PHE A 17 6.40 5.99 7.58
N LYS A 18 5.68 5.31 8.48
CA LYS A 18 4.71 4.26 8.12
C LYS A 18 3.63 4.80 7.17
N ARG A 19 3.12 6.01 7.40
CA ARG A 19 2.14 6.64 6.49
C ARG A 19 2.75 6.91 5.11
N LYS A 20 3.92 7.57 5.04
CA LYS A 20 4.57 7.88 3.77
C LYS A 20 4.98 6.61 2.99
N THR A 21 5.41 5.56 3.66
CA THR A 21 5.73 4.25 3.04
C THR A 21 4.48 3.58 2.47
N LYS A 22 3.32 3.75 3.12
CA LYS A 22 2.04 3.26 2.59
C LYS A 22 1.57 4.09 1.39
N GLU A 23 1.68 5.41 1.46
CA GLU A 23 1.33 6.33 0.37
C GLU A 23 2.17 6.08 -0.89
N SER A 24 3.47 5.82 -0.74
CA SER A 24 4.35 5.52 -1.87
C SER A 24 4.08 4.16 -2.53
N ASN A 25 3.24 3.32 -1.90
CA ASN A 25 2.86 2.00 -2.38
C ASN A 25 4.05 1.06 -2.69
N LEU A 26 5.24 1.39 -2.17
CA LEU A 26 6.51 0.78 -2.52
C LEU A 26 6.53 -0.72 -2.20
N LEU A 27 6.04 -1.10 -1.03
CA LEU A 27 6.01 -2.49 -0.58
C LEU A 27 5.14 -3.38 -1.48
N ASN A 28 4.03 -2.85 -2.00
CA ASN A 28 3.19 -3.59 -2.92
C ASN A 28 3.88 -3.79 -4.26
N ILE A 29 4.56 -2.76 -4.78
CA ILE A 29 5.31 -2.86 -6.03
C ILE A 29 6.44 -3.89 -5.91
N LEU A 30 7.16 -3.91 -4.78
CA LEU A 30 8.22 -4.89 -4.54
C LEU A 30 7.66 -6.32 -4.55
N ARG A 31 6.57 -6.58 -3.82
CA ARG A 31 5.92 -7.91 -3.84
C ARG A 31 5.44 -8.34 -5.23
N GLU A 32 4.98 -7.40 -6.05
CA GLU A 32 4.58 -7.68 -7.42
C GLU A 32 5.75 -8.03 -8.35
N LYS A 33 6.97 -7.64 -7.99
CA LYS A 33 8.18 -7.84 -8.79
C LYS A 33 9.05 -9.01 -8.28
N GLU A 34 8.73 -9.60 -7.13
CA GLU A 34 9.46 -10.74 -6.57
C GLU A 34 9.46 -11.97 -7.49
N TYR A 35 8.39 -12.15 -8.28
CA TYR A 35 8.25 -13.28 -9.19
C TYR A 35 7.55 -12.86 -10.48
N TYR A 36 7.76 -13.65 -11.54
CA TYR A 36 7.03 -13.47 -12.79
C TYR A 36 5.54 -13.84 -12.59
N GLU A 37 4.65 -12.89 -12.85
CA GLU A 37 3.21 -13.12 -12.87
C GLU A 37 2.72 -13.08 -14.33
N LYS A 38 2.08 -14.16 -14.78
CA LYS A 38 1.44 -14.22 -16.11
C LYS A 38 0.51 -13.02 -16.33
N PRO A 39 0.46 -12.41 -17.52
CA PRO A 39 -0.37 -11.23 -17.78
C PRO A 39 -1.86 -11.42 -17.43
N SER A 40 -2.40 -12.63 -17.60
CA SER A 40 -3.78 -12.96 -17.21
C SER A 40 -4.00 -12.83 -15.70
N SER A 41 -3.09 -13.39 -14.90
CA SER A 41 -3.16 -13.35 -13.43
C SER A 41 -3.03 -11.92 -12.92
N LYS A 42 -2.11 -11.14 -13.50
CA LYS A 42 -1.94 -9.71 -13.20
C LYS A 42 -3.22 -8.90 -13.46
N ARG A 43 -3.90 -9.16 -14.59
CA ARG A 43 -5.20 -8.51 -14.91
C ARG A 43 -6.30 -8.91 -13.91
N ASN A 44 -6.40 -10.19 -13.58
CA ASN A 44 -7.38 -10.69 -12.62
C ASN A 44 -7.18 -10.11 -11.22
N ARG A 45 -5.93 -10.07 -10.74
CA ARG A 45 -5.54 -9.47 -9.45
C ARG A 45 -5.86 -7.98 -9.39
N LYS A 46 -5.60 -7.22 -10.47
CA LYS A 46 -6.00 -5.80 -10.56
C LYS A 46 -7.52 -5.62 -10.52
N LYS A 47 -8.28 -6.45 -11.23
CA LYS A 47 -9.75 -6.39 -11.28
C LYS A 47 -10.37 -6.75 -9.93
N SER A 48 -9.89 -7.79 -9.25
CA SER A 48 -10.37 -8.18 -7.92
C SER A 48 -10.06 -7.10 -6.88
N ALA A 49 -8.85 -6.54 -6.91
CA ALA A 49 -8.46 -5.44 -6.02
C ALA A 49 -9.34 -4.18 -6.24
N ALA A 50 -9.68 -3.84 -7.50
CA ALA A 50 -10.57 -2.74 -7.81
C ALA A 50 -11.99 -2.96 -7.27
N LYS A 51 -12.55 -4.16 -7.49
CA LYS A 51 -13.85 -4.56 -6.92
C LYS A 51 -13.86 -4.46 -5.39
N LEU A 52 -12.79 -4.92 -4.74
CA LEU A 52 -12.68 -4.87 -3.28
C LEU A 52 -12.61 -3.42 -2.76
N ARG A 53 -11.83 -2.54 -3.42
CA ARG A 53 -11.78 -1.11 -3.09
C ARG A 53 -13.16 -0.46 -3.20
N GLU A 54 -13.88 -0.78 -4.26
CA GLU A 54 -15.22 -0.23 -4.49
C GLU A 54 -16.24 -0.74 -3.46
N LYS A 55 -16.21 -2.04 -3.11
CA LYS A 55 -17.05 -2.59 -2.04
C LYS A 55 -16.78 -1.92 -0.69
N ARG A 56 -15.51 -1.67 -0.36
CA ARG A 56 -15.12 -0.93 0.85
C ARG A 56 -15.62 0.52 0.82
N ARG A 57 -15.52 1.21 -0.33
CA ARG A 57 -16.03 2.58 -0.51
C ARG A 57 -17.55 2.66 -0.29
N GLN A 58 -18.28 1.66 -0.79
CA GLN A 58 -19.73 1.57 -0.64
C GLN A 58 -20.18 1.09 0.75
N GLY A 59 -19.28 0.76 1.67
CA GLY A 59 -19.62 0.22 2.99
C GLY A 59 -20.30 -1.16 2.95
N LYS A 60 -20.31 -1.83 1.78
CA LYS A 60 -20.93 -3.15 1.58
C LYS A 60 -20.08 -4.31 2.09
N LEU A 61 -18.90 -4.01 2.61
CA LEU A 61 -17.99 -4.97 3.23
C LEU A 61 -18.01 -4.66 4.74
N LYS A 62 -18.82 -5.41 5.48
CA LYS A 62 -18.74 -5.48 6.94
C LYS A 62 -17.49 -6.28 7.34
#